data_AF-A0A3M9K0H6-F1
#
_entry.id   AF-A0A3M9K0H6-F1
#
_cell.length_a   1.000
_cell.length_b   1.000
_cell.length_c   1.000
_cell.angle_alpha   90.00
_cell.angle_beta   90.00
_cell.angle_gamma   90.00
#
_symmetry.space_group_name_H-M   'P 1'
#
loop_
_entity.id
_entity.type
_entity.pdbx_description
1 polymer ?
#
loop_
_entity_poly.entity_id
_entity_poly.type
_entity_poly.pdbx_seq_one_letter_code
_entity_poly.pdbx_strand_id
1 'polypeptide(L)'
;MPTPSVQLGDLAQDFADVIPDVDATAEHERWDPGLGPFEEERQLEMILTALSPDGATPTNIKREVSYPDSGRRCDLVIDTGNRTLPVEAKLLRFRLDNGNIDPNMYKSIFSPFPERSSSSLLTDAQKLTQSAFDSPCGLLGIYYEKEGEEYDQLRAERIAEKFEHDIEYWYDIDIETVAIAKFDGLQHPHHQKGAVIGWVVE
;
A
#
# COMPACT_ATOMS: atom_id res chain seq x y z
N MET A 1 -4.21 24.52 4.93
CA MET A 1 -4.04 23.48 3.89
C MET A 1 -3.27 22.36 4.55
N PRO A 2 -3.73 21.11 4.45
CA PRO A 2 -3.07 19.97 5.08
C PRO A 2 -1.69 19.71 4.47
N THR A 3 -0.77 19.14 5.25
CA THR A 3 0.56 18.72 4.79
C THR A 3 0.47 17.39 4.05
N PRO A 4 1.50 17.01 3.26
CA PRO A 4 1.55 15.69 2.61
C PRO A 4 1.34 14.52 3.58
N SER A 5 1.94 14.58 4.78
CA SER A 5 1.74 13.60 5.85
C SER A 5 0.28 13.47 6.27
N VAL A 6 -0.42 14.60 6.44
CA VAL A 6 -1.85 14.60 6.80
C VAL A 6 -2.67 14.00 5.66
N GLN A 7 -2.39 14.36 4.40
CA GLN A 7 -3.15 13.83 3.27
C GLN A 7 -2.94 12.35 3.00
N LEU A 8 -1.72 11.85 3.16
CA LEU A 8 -1.46 10.42 3.05
C LEU A 8 -2.09 9.66 4.23
N GLY A 9 -2.09 10.25 5.42
CA GLY A 9 -2.78 9.68 6.58
C GLY A 9 -4.30 9.62 6.38
N ASP A 10 -4.90 10.70 5.87
CA ASP A 10 -6.33 10.75 5.52
C ASP A 10 -6.65 9.70 4.44
N LEU A 11 -5.83 9.57 3.39
CA LEU A 11 -6.02 8.54 2.37
C LEU A 11 -5.94 7.11 2.94
N ALA A 12 -5.00 6.85 3.84
CA ALA A 12 -4.89 5.55 4.49
C ALA A 12 -6.14 5.24 5.33
N GLN A 13 -6.68 6.24 6.03
CA GLN A 13 -7.94 6.10 6.78
C GLN A 13 -9.13 5.86 5.83
N ASP A 14 -9.25 6.65 4.77
CA ASP A 14 -10.29 6.50 3.75
C ASP A 14 -10.26 5.09 3.15
N PHE A 15 -9.08 4.57 2.81
CA PHE A 15 -8.93 3.19 2.33
C PHE A 15 -9.41 2.18 3.38
N ALA A 16 -8.96 2.31 4.63
CA ALA A 16 -9.34 1.40 5.70
C ALA A 16 -10.86 1.39 5.94
N ASP A 17 -11.52 2.55 5.83
CA ASP A 17 -12.95 2.69 6.06
C ASP A 17 -13.80 1.97 5.00
N VAL A 18 -13.36 1.94 3.73
CA VAL A 18 -14.11 1.31 2.64
C VAL A 18 -13.74 -0.15 2.36
N ILE A 19 -12.57 -0.61 2.81
CA ILE A 19 -12.10 -1.99 2.56
C ILE A 19 -13.13 -3.05 3.01
N PRO A 20 -13.77 -2.96 4.19
CA PRO A 20 -14.78 -3.96 4.60
C PRO A 20 -15.98 -4.04 3.65
N ASP A 21 -16.47 -2.91 3.15
CA ASP A 21 -17.61 -2.87 2.23
C ASP A 21 -17.25 -3.43 0.85
N VAL A 22 -16.05 -3.10 0.36
CA VAL A 22 -15.50 -3.66 -0.88
C VAL A 22 -15.31 -5.16 -0.74
N ASP A 23 -14.69 -5.60 0.36
CA ASP A 23 -14.44 -6.99 0.65
C ASP A 23 -15.74 -7.80 0.70
N ALA A 24 -16.77 -7.32 1.39
CA ALA A 24 -18.06 -8.02 1.53
C ALA A 24 -18.78 -8.34 0.22
N THR A 25 -18.45 -7.62 -0.86
CA THR A 25 -19.07 -7.81 -2.20
C THR A 25 -18.10 -8.38 -3.23
N ALA A 26 -16.83 -8.58 -2.86
CA ALA A 26 -15.81 -9.10 -3.75
C ALA A 26 -15.98 -10.62 -3.97
N GLU A 27 -16.27 -11.01 -5.20
CA GLU A 27 -16.39 -12.42 -5.61
C GLU A 27 -15.22 -12.84 -6.51
N HIS A 28 -14.68 -14.03 -6.29
CA HIS A 28 -13.60 -14.59 -7.11
C HIS A 28 -14.01 -15.94 -7.70
N GLU A 29 -13.73 -16.18 -8.98
CA GLU A 29 -14.17 -17.42 -9.66
C GLU A 29 -13.42 -18.68 -9.19
N ARG A 30 -12.18 -18.50 -8.74
CA ARG A 30 -11.23 -19.60 -8.43
C ARG A 30 -10.91 -19.77 -6.95
N TRP A 31 -11.09 -18.72 -6.16
CA TRP A 31 -10.59 -18.61 -4.78
C TRP A 31 -11.77 -18.26 -3.88
N ASP A 32 -11.57 -18.29 -2.57
CA ASP A 32 -12.62 -17.90 -1.63
C ASP A 32 -13.00 -16.42 -1.85
N PRO A 33 -14.26 -16.02 -1.60
CA PRO A 33 -14.67 -14.63 -1.74
C PRO A 33 -13.96 -13.71 -0.74
N GLY A 34 -13.98 -12.42 -1.04
CA GLY A 34 -13.23 -11.38 -0.33
C GLY A 34 -12.23 -10.66 -1.22
N LEU A 35 -11.75 -9.52 -0.75
CA LEU A 35 -10.76 -8.70 -1.43
C LEU A 35 -9.38 -9.36 -1.37
N GLY A 36 -9.12 -10.09 -0.29
CA GLY A 36 -7.86 -10.76 0.02
C GLY A 36 -7.21 -11.46 -1.17
N PRO A 37 -7.91 -12.32 -1.94
CA PRO A 37 -7.32 -13.09 -3.06
C PRO A 37 -6.90 -12.30 -4.30
N PHE A 38 -7.48 -11.13 -4.55
CA PHE A 38 -7.17 -10.31 -5.73
C PHE A 38 -5.73 -9.78 -5.72
N GLU A 39 -5.17 -9.55 -6.91
CA GLU A 39 -3.89 -8.85 -7.08
C GLU A 39 -3.95 -7.36 -6.71
N GLU A 40 -2.79 -6.79 -6.40
CA GLU A 40 -2.60 -5.40 -5.93
C GLU A 40 -3.30 -4.36 -6.80
N GLU A 41 -3.09 -4.38 -8.11
CA GLU A 41 -3.69 -3.42 -9.04
C GLU A 41 -5.22 -3.47 -9.02
N ARG A 42 -5.78 -4.67 -8.92
CA ARG A 42 -7.23 -4.88 -8.87
C ARG A 42 -7.83 -4.46 -7.53
N GLN A 43 -7.15 -4.75 -6.43
CA GLN A 43 -7.57 -4.25 -5.11
C GLN A 43 -7.58 -2.72 -5.07
N LEU A 44 -6.53 -2.09 -5.60
CA LEU A 44 -6.42 -0.64 -5.65
C LEU A 44 -7.54 0.00 -6.49
N GLU A 45 -7.87 -0.59 -7.64
CA GLU A 45 -9.01 -0.17 -8.46
C GLU A 45 -10.34 -0.25 -7.68
N MET A 46 -10.60 -1.37 -7.02
CA MET A 46 -11.85 -1.61 -6.28
C MET A 46 -12.00 -0.64 -5.10
N ILE A 47 -10.93 -0.41 -4.35
CA ILE A 47 -10.92 0.53 -3.22
C ILE A 47 -11.14 1.96 -3.71
N LEU A 48 -10.41 2.41 -4.73
CA LEU A 48 -10.57 3.76 -5.28
C LEU A 48 -11.97 3.99 -5.85
N THR A 49 -12.55 2.99 -6.50
CA THR A 49 -13.94 3.02 -6.98
C THR A 49 -14.92 3.24 -5.83
N ALA A 50 -14.71 2.58 -4.70
CA ALA A 50 -15.59 2.71 -3.53
C ALA A 50 -15.45 4.06 -2.81
N LEU A 51 -14.28 4.71 -2.90
CA LEU A 51 -14.08 6.05 -2.35
C LEU A 51 -14.86 7.15 -3.07
N SER A 52 -15.24 6.93 -4.33
CA SER A 52 -15.99 7.92 -5.09
C SER A 52 -17.48 7.61 -5.11
N PRO A 53 -18.37 8.55 -4.76
CA PRO A 53 -19.82 8.34 -4.77
C PRO A 53 -20.40 7.93 -6.13
N ASP A 54 -19.70 8.25 -7.22
CA ASP A 54 -20.08 7.92 -8.59
C ASP A 54 -19.42 6.64 -9.14
N GLY A 55 -18.62 5.95 -8.31
CA GLY A 55 -17.88 4.76 -8.72
C GLY A 55 -16.70 5.05 -9.66
N ALA A 56 -16.21 6.30 -9.72
CA ALA A 56 -14.98 6.66 -10.42
C ALA A 56 -13.76 6.67 -9.48
N THR A 57 -12.57 6.95 -9.99
CA THR A 57 -11.43 7.33 -9.13
C THR A 57 -11.66 8.75 -8.58
N PRO A 58 -11.38 9.03 -7.30
CA PRO A 58 -11.48 10.37 -6.74
C PRO A 58 -10.77 11.42 -7.61
N THR A 59 -11.42 12.55 -7.86
CA THR A 59 -10.93 13.54 -8.86
C THR A 59 -9.54 14.13 -8.55
N ASN A 60 -9.14 14.11 -7.29
CA ASN A 60 -7.82 14.55 -6.83
C ASN A 60 -6.76 13.44 -6.92
N ILE A 61 -7.10 12.23 -7.36
CA ILE A 61 -6.17 11.10 -7.47
C ILE A 61 -6.06 10.70 -8.96
N LYS A 62 -4.84 10.66 -9.46
CA LYS A 62 -4.51 10.11 -10.78
C LYS A 62 -3.82 8.77 -10.60
N ARG A 63 -4.18 7.78 -11.40
CA ARG A 63 -3.54 6.46 -11.42
C ARG A 63 -2.52 6.37 -12.53
N GLU A 64 -1.52 5.51 -12.35
CA GLU A 64 -0.62 5.06 -13.41
C GLU A 64 0.12 6.21 -14.14
N VAL A 65 0.52 7.24 -13.39
CA VAL A 65 1.14 8.43 -13.95
C VAL A 65 2.59 8.13 -14.34
N SER A 66 2.96 8.44 -15.58
CA SER A 66 4.34 8.21 -16.04
C SER A 66 5.35 8.96 -15.18
N TYR A 67 6.41 8.25 -14.80
CA TYR A 67 7.59 8.88 -14.21
C TYR A 67 8.19 9.88 -15.20
N PRO A 68 8.67 11.06 -14.77
CA PRO A 68 9.20 12.08 -15.69
C PRO A 68 10.35 11.58 -16.57
N ASP A 69 11.21 10.73 -16.02
CA ASP A 69 12.47 10.31 -16.66
C ASP A 69 12.52 8.83 -17.07
N SER A 70 11.37 8.13 -17.06
CA SER A 70 11.36 6.71 -17.42
C SER A 70 10.03 6.25 -18.03
N GLY A 71 10.04 5.08 -18.68
CA GLY A 71 8.82 4.43 -19.17
C GLY A 71 7.97 3.75 -18.08
N ARG A 72 8.31 3.95 -16.80
CA ARG A 72 7.57 3.39 -15.66
C ARG A 72 6.40 4.29 -15.29
N ARG A 73 5.51 3.76 -14.44
CA ARG A 73 4.31 4.44 -13.95
C ARG A 73 4.31 4.39 -12.43
N CYS A 74 3.97 5.52 -11.81
CA CYS A 74 3.69 5.64 -10.39
C CYS A 74 2.22 5.29 -10.18
N ASP A 75 1.94 4.47 -9.16
CA ASP A 75 0.61 3.92 -8.92
C ASP A 75 -0.42 5.02 -8.72
N LEU A 76 -0.11 6.01 -7.87
CA LEU A 76 -0.99 7.12 -7.55
C LEU A 76 -0.24 8.46 -7.56
N VAL A 77 -0.90 9.51 -8.02
CA VAL A 77 -0.47 10.90 -7.80
C VAL A 77 -1.65 11.67 -7.23
N ILE A 78 -1.49 12.17 -6.01
CA ILE A 78 -2.51 12.90 -5.27
C ILE A 78 -2.29 14.40 -5.49
N ASP A 79 -3.30 15.08 -5.99
CA ASP A 79 -3.34 16.54 -6.04
C ASP A 79 -3.70 17.08 -4.66
N THR A 80 -2.75 17.79 -4.06
CA THR A 80 -2.85 18.37 -2.72
C THR A 80 -3.36 19.82 -2.74
N GLY A 81 -3.63 20.35 -3.94
CA GLY A 81 -4.02 21.73 -4.22
C GLY A 81 -2.84 22.67 -4.50
N ASN A 82 -1.67 22.46 -3.89
CA ASN A 82 -0.47 23.28 -4.12
C ASN A 82 0.75 22.51 -4.66
N ARG A 83 0.72 21.18 -4.57
CA ARG A 83 1.72 20.26 -5.12
C ARG A 83 1.06 18.94 -5.48
N THR A 84 1.82 18.07 -6.15
CA THR A 84 1.44 16.67 -6.29
C THR A 84 2.23 15.81 -5.31
N LEU A 85 1.58 14.79 -4.75
CA LEU A 85 2.21 13.77 -3.92
C LEU A 85 2.19 12.44 -4.69
N PRO A 86 3.33 12.00 -5.26
CA PRO A 86 3.44 10.68 -5.88
C PRO A 86 3.44 9.60 -4.79
N VAL A 87 2.72 8.50 -5.01
CA VAL A 87 2.57 7.41 -4.04
C VAL A 87 2.66 6.07 -4.76
N GLU A 88 3.57 5.20 -4.30
CA GLU A 88 3.58 3.78 -4.72
C GLU A 88 2.80 2.94 -3.69
N ALA A 89 1.94 2.06 -4.18
CA ALA A 89 1.13 1.19 -3.35
C ALA A 89 1.72 -0.23 -3.32
N LYS A 90 1.49 -0.95 -2.23
CA LYS A 90 1.92 -2.34 -2.10
C LYS A 90 0.93 -3.18 -1.33
N LEU A 91 0.61 -4.35 -1.87
CA LEU A 91 -0.09 -5.40 -1.16
C LEU A 91 0.90 -6.12 -0.23
N LEU A 92 0.67 -6.02 1.08
CA LEU A 92 1.47 -6.66 2.13
C LEU A 92 0.73 -7.90 2.64
N ARG A 93 0.67 -8.95 1.81
CA ARG A 93 -0.12 -10.16 2.10
C ARG A 93 0.79 -11.36 2.40
N PHE A 94 1.20 -11.53 3.65
CA PHE A 94 2.14 -12.59 4.06
C PHE A 94 1.54 -13.99 4.07
N ARG A 95 0.21 -14.10 4.02
CA ARG A 95 -0.50 -15.38 3.96
C ARG A 95 -1.19 -15.52 2.61
N LEU A 96 -1.03 -16.68 1.98
CA LEU A 96 -1.78 -17.06 0.79
C LEU A 96 -3.26 -17.28 1.13
N ASP A 97 -4.07 -17.46 0.08
CA ASP A 97 -5.49 -17.83 0.15
C ASP A 97 -5.75 -19.02 1.09
N ASN A 98 -4.86 -20.02 1.12
CA ASN A 98 -4.96 -21.18 2.01
C ASN A 98 -4.34 -20.98 3.41
N GLY A 99 -3.97 -19.76 3.79
CA GLY A 99 -3.38 -19.42 5.08
C GLY A 99 -1.90 -19.79 5.27
N ASN A 100 -1.26 -20.41 4.28
CA ASN A 100 0.19 -20.68 4.32
C ASN A 100 0.98 -19.38 4.16
N ILE A 101 2.20 -19.33 4.70
CA ILE A 101 3.11 -18.19 4.48
C ILE A 101 3.46 -18.13 2.98
N ASP A 102 3.34 -16.95 2.38
CA ASP A 102 3.89 -16.69 1.06
C ASP A 102 5.41 -16.48 1.18
N PRO A 103 6.24 -17.41 0.66
CA PRO A 103 7.69 -17.29 0.75
C PRO A 103 8.26 -16.11 -0.05
N ASN A 104 7.48 -15.52 -0.95
CA ASN A 104 7.91 -14.39 -1.78
C ASN A 104 7.51 -13.03 -1.21
N MET A 105 6.56 -12.96 -0.28
CA MET A 105 6.06 -11.67 0.20
C MET A 105 7.13 -10.87 0.94
N TYR A 106 7.98 -11.55 1.73
CA TYR A 106 9.04 -10.85 2.45
C TYR A 106 10.02 -10.14 1.50
N LYS A 107 10.45 -10.82 0.43
CA LYS A 107 11.39 -10.22 -0.54
C LYS A 107 10.74 -9.11 -1.37
N SER A 108 9.44 -9.17 -1.65
CA SER A 108 8.74 -8.11 -2.39
C SER A 108 8.53 -6.84 -1.57
N ILE A 109 8.80 -6.87 -0.26
CA ILE A 109 8.70 -5.71 0.62
C ILE A 109 10.10 -5.21 0.99
N PHE A 110 10.94 -6.10 1.54
CA PHE A 110 12.16 -5.73 2.26
C PHE A 110 13.47 -6.00 1.50
N SER A 111 13.43 -6.51 0.26
CA SER A 111 14.68 -6.74 -0.49
C SER A 111 15.27 -5.40 -0.94
N PRO A 112 16.54 -5.08 -0.63
CA PRO A 112 17.22 -3.90 -1.18
C PRO A 112 17.78 -4.15 -2.59
N PHE A 113 17.72 -5.39 -3.07
CA PHE A 113 18.31 -5.79 -4.33
C PHE A 113 17.28 -5.65 -5.45
N PRO A 114 17.52 -4.77 -6.44
CA PRO A 114 16.63 -4.67 -7.59
C PRO A 114 16.71 -5.97 -8.41
N GLU A 115 15.57 -6.65 -8.55
CA GLU A 115 15.47 -7.78 -9.47
C GLU A 115 15.25 -7.26 -10.90
N ARG A 116 15.69 -8.02 -11.90
CA ARG A 116 15.60 -7.61 -13.32
C ARG A 116 14.16 -7.38 -13.80
N SER A 117 13.16 -7.95 -13.13
CA SER A 117 11.77 -7.96 -13.54
C SER A 117 10.77 -7.61 -12.44
N SER A 118 11.22 -7.36 -11.21
CA SER A 118 10.32 -7.00 -10.11
C SER A 118 10.98 -6.00 -9.16
N SER A 119 10.16 -5.09 -8.63
CA SER A 119 10.57 -4.18 -7.57
C SER A 119 10.05 -4.65 -6.23
N SER A 120 10.85 -4.44 -5.19
CA SER A 120 10.38 -4.43 -3.82
C SER A 120 9.89 -3.03 -3.45
N LEU A 121 9.00 -2.96 -2.46
CA LEU A 121 8.59 -1.68 -1.86
C LEU A 121 9.79 -0.84 -1.42
N LEU A 122 10.82 -1.49 -0.84
CA LEU A 122 12.06 -0.83 -0.45
C LEU A 122 12.74 -0.14 -1.66
N THR A 123 12.89 -0.84 -2.78
CA THR A 123 13.47 -0.24 -4.00
C THR A 123 12.56 0.78 -4.66
N ASP A 124 11.24 0.73 -4.43
CA ASP A 124 10.29 1.70 -4.97
C ASP A 124 10.37 3.03 -4.22
N ALA A 125 10.57 3.00 -2.90
CA ALA A 125 10.90 4.18 -2.10
C ALA A 125 12.14 4.92 -2.66
N GLN A 126 13.22 4.19 -2.91
CA GLN A 126 14.44 4.77 -3.49
C GLN A 126 14.19 5.39 -4.88
N LYS A 127 13.38 4.74 -5.72
CA LYS A 127 13.09 5.27 -7.06
C LYS A 127 12.25 6.52 -7.01
N LEU A 128 11.27 6.57 -6.11
CA LEU A 128 10.43 7.74 -5.91
C LEU A 128 11.28 8.94 -5.51
N THR A 129 12.14 8.81 -4.50
CA THR A 129 12.99 9.92 -4.02
C THR A 129 14.08 10.34 -5.02
N GLN A 130 14.52 9.43 -5.90
CA GLN A 130 15.47 9.74 -6.98
C GLN A 130 14.80 10.25 -8.27
N SER A 131 13.48 10.24 -8.35
CA SER A 131 12.75 10.72 -9.51
C SER A 131 12.68 12.25 -9.56
N ALA A 132 12.31 12.81 -10.71
CA ALA A 132 12.01 14.23 -10.82
C ALA A 132 10.58 14.61 -10.40
N PHE A 133 9.88 13.75 -9.65
CA PHE A 133 8.63 14.16 -8.98
C PHE A 133 8.92 15.17 -7.86
N ASP A 134 7.87 15.88 -7.44
CA ASP A 134 7.96 16.75 -6.27
C ASP A 134 8.14 15.91 -4.99
N SER A 135 8.98 16.41 -4.07
CA SER A 135 9.14 15.87 -2.72
C SER A 135 8.25 16.63 -1.70
N PRO A 136 7.73 15.97 -0.65
CA PRO A 136 7.87 14.55 -0.32
C PRO A 136 7.13 13.60 -1.26
N CYS A 137 7.53 12.33 -1.25
CA CYS A 137 6.80 11.21 -1.87
C CYS A 137 6.11 10.35 -0.79
N GLY A 138 5.16 9.51 -1.19
CA GLY A 138 4.45 8.60 -0.30
C GLY A 138 4.59 7.13 -0.67
N LEU A 139 4.34 6.26 0.29
CA LEU A 139 4.20 4.82 0.12
C LEU A 139 2.94 4.37 0.86
N LEU A 140 2.20 3.43 0.29
CA LEU A 140 0.98 2.89 0.88
C LEU A 140 1.02 1.36 0.93
N GLY A 141 0.95 0.78 2.12
CA GLY A 141 0.90 -0.66 2.33
C GLY A 141 -0.49 -1.14 2.69
N ILE A 142 -1.11 -1.98 1.87
CA ILE A 142 -2.38 -2.66 2.18
C ILE A 142 -2.03 -4.00 2.83
N TYR A 143 -2.06 -4.04 4.16
CA TYR A 143 -1.64 -5.18 4.96
C TYR A 143 -2.82 -6.04 5.41
N TYR A 144 -2.72 -7.35 5.19
CA TYR A 144 -3.69 -8.34 5.69
C TYR A 144 -3.07 -9.16 6.82
N GLU A 145 -3.73 -9.15 7.98
CA GLU A 145 -3.34 -9.89 9.17
C GLU A 145 -4.20 -11.15 9.33
N LYS A 146 -3.54 -12.28 9.57
CA LYS A 146 -4.22 -13.51 9.94
C LYS A 146 -4.81 -13.41 11.34
N GLU A 147 -6.04 -13.85 11.54
CA GLU A 147 -6.58 -13.99 12.90
C GLU A 147 -5.75 -15.01 13.70
N GLY A 148 -5.40 -14.63 14.93
CA GLY A 148 -4.50 -15.43 15.76
C GLY A 148 -3.08 -15.55 15.19
N GLU A 149 -2.60 -14.58 14.39
CA GLU A 149 -1.22 -14.57 13.90
C GLU A 149 -0.23 -14.80 15.03
N GLU A 150 0.63 -15.80 14.84
CA GLU A 150 1.56 -16.34 15.83
C GLU A 150 2.89 -15.58 15.83
N TYR A 151 3.20 -14.89 14.73
CA TYR A 151 4.40 -14.08 14.58
C TYR A 151 4.10 -12.62 14.94
N ASP A 152 4.50 -12.21 16.15
CA ASP A 152 4.37 -10.80 16.57
C ASP A 152 5.13 -9.82 15.66
N GLN A 153 6.16 -10.29 14.95
CA GLN A 153 6.90 -9.51 13.95
C GLN A 153 6.03 -9.14 12.73
N LEU A 154 4.93 -9.85 12.50
CA LEU A 154 3.99 -9.57 11.41
C LEU A 154 2.87 -8.63 11.85
N ARG A 155 2.90 -8.00 13.03
CA ARG A 155 1.93 -6.93 13.34
C ARG A 155 2.21 -5.70 12.46
N ALA A 156 1.16 -4.97 12.08
CA ALA A 156 1.28 -3.78 11.22
C ALA A 156 2.32 -2.78 11.74
N GLU A 157 2.34 -2.53 13.05
CA GLU A 157 3.29 -1.63 13.71
C GLU A 157 4.74 -2.11 13.58
N ARG A 158 4.98 -3.43 13.64
CA ARG A 158 6.32 -4.01 13.49
C ARG A 158 6.79 -4.02 12.05
N ILE A 159 5.86 -4.20 11.12
CA ILE A 159 6.14 -4.07 9.68
C ILE A 159 6.53 -2.62 9.36
N ALA A 160 5.79 -1.64 9.89
CA ALA A 160 6.08 -0.22 9.72
C ALA A 160 7.44 0.18 10.29
N GLU A 161 7.70 -0.12 11.56
CA GLU A 161 8.98 0.15 12.25
C GLU A 161 10.17 -0.49 11.52
N LYS A 162 10.02 -1.75 11.10
CA LYS A 162 11.08 -2.43 10.35
C LYS A 162 11.31 -1.78 8.98
N PHE A 163 10.25 -1.40 8.28
CA PHE A 163 10.37 -0.79 6.96
C PHE A 163 11.09 0.55 7.02
N GLU A 164 10.78 1.39 8.01
CA GLU A 164 11.52 2.63 8.27
C GLU A 164 13.01 2.37 8.49
N HIS A 165 13.36 1.44 9.40
CA HIS A 165 14.74 1.09 9.67
C HIS A 165 15.48 0.55 8.44
N ASP A 166 14.82 -0.26 7.60
CA ASP A 166 15.45 -0.76 6.38
C ASP A 166 15.70 0.38 5.37
N ILE A 167 14.78 1.36 5.24
CA ILE A 167 14.93 2.50 4.33
C ILE A 167 16.11 3.38 4.77
N GLU A 168 16.15 3.75 6.05
CA GLU A 168 17.27 4.52 6.63
C GLU A 168 18.59 3.77 6.44
N TYR A 169 18.62 2.47 6.76
CA TYR A 169 19.85 1.68 6.71
C TYR A 169 20.41 1.49 5.29
N TRP A 170 19.55 1.22 4.30
CA TRP A 170 20.01 0.89 2.94
C TRP A 170 20.22 2.12 2.07
N TYR A 171 19.47 3.19 2.29
CA TYR A 171 19.41 4.31 1.36
C TYR A 171 19.66 5.69 1.97
N ASP A 172 19.77 5.82 3.31
CA ASP A 172 19.95 7.11 3.99
C ASP A 172 18.85 8.13 3.58
N ILE A 173 17.61 7.63 3.49
CA ILE A 173 16.39 8.39 3.16
C ILE A 173 15.62 8.62 4.44
N ASP A 174 15.16 9.85 4.66
CA ASP A 174 14.30 10.18 5.80
C ASP A 174 12.89 9.60 5.53
N ILE A 175 12.33 8.90 6.51
CA ILE A 175 11.03 8.24 6.40
C ILE A 175 10.23 8.38 7.69
N GLU A 176 8.93 8.60 7.55
CA GLU A 176 8.00 8.67 8.68
C GLU A 176 6.73 7.86 8.37
N THR A 177 6.34 6.97 9.28
CA THR A 177 5.02 6.34 9.30
C THR A 177 3.99 7.37 9.75
N VAL A 178 3.16 7.81 8.82
CA VAL A 178 2.13 8.84 9.07
C VAL A 178 0.77 8.25 9.42
N ALA A 179 0.55 6.97 9.11
CA ALA A 179 -0.69 6.27 9.45
C ALA A 179 -0.53 4.75 9.55
N ILE A 180 -1.30 4.16 10.46
CA ILE A 180 -1.62 2.73 10.53
C ILE A 180 -3.13 2.64 10.77
N ALA A 181 -3.91 2.73 9.69
CA ALA A 181 -5.37 2.72 9.74
C ALA A 181 -5.88 1.28 9.70
N LYS A 182 -6.45 0.79 10.80
CA LYS A 182 -6.87 -0.61 10.95
C LYS A 182 -8.28 -0.83 10.39
N PHE A 183 -8.49 -2.02 9.83
CA PHE A 183 -9.81 -2.51 9.39
C PHE A 183 -9.99 -3.96 9.82
N ASP A 184 -11.24 -4.39 9.99
CA ASP A 184 -11.62 -5.76 10.34
C ASP A 184 -12.97 -6.16 9.73
N GLY A 185 -13.43 -7.37 10.02
CA GLY A 185 -14.72 -7.87 9.56
C GLY A 185 -14.73 -8.38 8.12
N LEU A 186 -13.56 -8.70 7.56
CA LEU A 186 -13.45 -9.21 6.19
C LEU A 186 -13.92 -10.66 6.10
N GLN A 187 -14.49 -11.04 4.96
CA GLN A 187 -15.14 -12.33 4.75
C GLN A 187 -14.17 -13.49 4.51
N HIS A 188 -12.97 -13.20 4.01
CA HIS A 188 -12.00 -14.24 3.66
C HIS A 188 -11.47 -14.96 4.92
N PRO A 189 -11.43 -16.32 4.97
CA PRO A 189 -11.14 -17.08 6.20
C PRO A 189 -9.74 -16.88 6.79
N HIS A 190 -8.80 -16.35 6.01
CA HIS A 190 -7.41 -16.13 6.44
C HIS A 190 -6.96 -14.66 6.42
N HIS A 191 -7.84 -13.74 5.98
CA HIS A 191 -7.54 -12.32 5.82
C HIS A 191 -8.64 -11.47 6.43
N GLN A 192 -9.04 -11.77 7.67
CA GLN A 192 -10.24 -11.22 8.31
C GLN A 192 -10.10 -9.78 8.82
N LYS A 193 -8.86 -9.28 8.87
CA LYS A 193 -8.50 -7.95 9.36
C LYS A 193 -7.16 -7.51 8.80
N GLY A 194 -6.81 -6.26 8.99
CA GLY A 194 -5.58 -5.70 8.46
C GLY A 194 -5.37 -4.24 8.83
N ALA A 195 -4.46 -3.61 8.09
CA ALA A 195 -4.24 -2.18 8.19
C ALA A 195 -3.78 -1.60 6.85
N VAL A 196 -4.10 -0.33 6.62
CA VAL A 196 -3.47 0.50 5.60
C VAL A 196 -2.38 1.31 6.28
N ILE A 197 -1.15 1.12 5.84
CA ILE A 197 0.03 1.76 6.39
C ILE A 197 0.50 2.84 5.43
N GLY A 198 0.66 4.07 5.90
CA GLY A 198 1.16 5.19 5.10
C GLY A 198 2.54 5.61 5.58
N TRP A 199 3.49 5.76 4.65
CA TRP A 199 4.80 6.35 4.91
C TRP A 199 5.06 7.53 4.01
N VAL A 200 5.65 8.59 4.56
CA VAL A 200 6.20 9.71 3.80
C VAL A 200 7.72 9.56 3.74
N VAL A 201 8.31 9.83 2.56
CA VAL A 201 9.77 9.76 2.34
C VAL A 201 10.31 11.06 1.75
N GLU A 202 11.50 11.48 2.21
CA GLU A 202 12.21 12.72 1.82
C GLU A 202 13.71 12.51 1.58
#